data_AF-A0A6I4ZNF3-F1
#
_entry.id   AF-A0A6I4ZNF3-F1
#
_cell.length_a   1.000
_cell.length_b   1.000
_cell.length_c   1.000
_cell.angle_alpha   90.00
_cell.angle_beta   90.00
_cell.angle_gamma   90.00
#
_symmetry.space_group_name_H-M   'P 1'
#
loop_
_entity.id
_entity.type
_entity.pdbx_description
1 polymer ?
#
loop_
_entity_poly.entity_id
_entity_poly.type
_entity_poly.pdbx_seq_one_letter_code
_entity_poly.pdbx_strand_id
1 'polypeptide(L)'
;MVYFIAGAAAGLIFMLAFVAVAPVMVFSLARDSDSWAGAFVRRVNPTTLMLGLVVVAYPIWTLFGGMLGLLYRLSTQVTPGSGLGSGNLAYTLALALAALMVAVPAAVLLRRVALGVVVIAMAFVGIYGWLLPFLVQVAER
;
A
#
# COMPACT_ATOMS: atom_id res chain seq x y z
N MET A 1 2.00 21.42 -4.93
CA MET A 1 3.19 20.83 -4.29
C MET A 1 2.83 20.09 -3.00
N VAL A 2 2.03 20.71 -2.12
CA VAL A 2 1.54 20.12 -0.85
C VAL A 2 0.97 18.70 -1.00
N TYR A 3 0.05 18.49 -1.95
CA TYR A 3 -0.55 17.17 -2.22
C TYR A 3 0.46 16.05 -2.52
N PHE A 4 1.48 16.36 -3.32
CA PHE A 4 2.53 15.39 -3.64
C PHE A 4 3.36 15.05 -2.40
N ILE A 5 3.72 16.05 -1.60
CA ILE A 5 4.51 15.87 -0.38
C ILE A 5 3.71 15.06 0.65
N ALA A 6 2.43 15.40 0.86
CA ALA A 6 1.53 14.66 1.75
C ALA A 6 1.36 13.20 1.29
N GLY A 7 1.21 12.99 -0.02
CA GLY A 7 1.17 11.66 -0.62
C GLY A 7 2.47 10.88 -0.43
N ALA A 8 3.62 11.50 -0.65
CA ALA A 8 4.93 10.89 -0.45
C ALA A 8 5.16 10.53 1.03
N ALA A 9 4.76 11.40 1.96
CA ALA A 9 4.80 11.13 3.40
C ALA A 9 3.89 9.96 3.78
N ALA A 10 2.67 9.90 3.24
CA ALA A 10 1.77 8.76 3.42
C ALA A 10 2.39 7.46 2.87
N GLY A 11 3.14 7.53 1.77
CA GLY A 11 3.91 6.41 1.22
C GLY A 11 5.00 5.90 2.15
N LEU A 12 5.72 6.80 2.83
CA LEU A 12 6.69 6.42 3.86
C LEU A 12 6.03 5.77 5.08
N ILE A 13 4.85 6.25 5.49
CA ILE A 13 4.09 5.63 6.59
C ILE A 13 3.59 4.25 6.19
N PHE A 14 3.07 4.10 4.97
CA PHE A 14 2.63 2.81 4.44
C PHE A 14 3.80 1.81 4.37
N MET A 15 5.00 2.28 4.05
CA MET A 15 6.20 1.45 4.05
C MET A 15 6.48 0.83 5.42
N LEU A 16 6.20 1.51 6.54
CA LEU A 16 6.35 0.92 7.87
C LEU A 16 5.42 -0.29 8.07
N ALA A 17 4.16 -0.17 7.64
CA ALA A 17 3.22 -1.28 7.67
C ALA A 17 3.66 -2.42 6.73
N PHE A 18 4.13 -2.07 5.54
CA PHE A 18 4.61 -3.04 4.55
C PHE A 18 5.83 -3.82 5.07
N VAL A 19 6.84 -3.16 5.63
CA VAL A 19 8.04 -3.80 6.19
C VAL A 19 7.74 -4.62 7.44
N ALA A 20 6.71 -4.27 8.21
CA ALA A 20 6.28 -5.10 9.34
C ALA A 20 5.69 -6.44 8.88
N VAL A 21 4.94 -6.45 7.78
CA VAL A 21 4.17 -7.62 7.34
C VAL A 21 4.91 -8.44 6.28
N ALA A 22 5.55 -7.80 5.31
CA ALA A 22 6.13 -8.47 4.15
C ALA A 22 7.23 -9.50 4.51
N PRO A 23 8.15 -9.27 5.46
CA PRO A 23 9.12 -10.27 5.89
C PRO A 23 8.46 -11.54 6.46
N VAL A 24 7.40 -11.37 7.25
CA VAL A 24 6.62 -12.50 7.80
C VAL A 24 5.98 -13.29 6.67
N MET A 25 5.44 -12.61 5.66
CA MET A 25 4.89 -13.25 4.47
C MET A 25 5.96 -14.03 3.69
N VAL A 26 7.12 -13.42 3.43
CA VAL A 26 8.23 -14.10 2.73
C VAL A 26 8.69 -15.34 3.48
N PHE A 27 8.82 -15.26 4.81
CA PHE A 27 9.24 -16.41 5.62
C PHE A 27 8.18 -17.53 5.63
N SER A 28 6.90 -17.18 5.67
CA SER A 28 5.80 -18.15 5.54
C SER A 28 5.79 -18.84 4.17
N LEU A 29 6.10 -18.10 3.10
CA LEU A 29 6.23 -18.65 1.74
C LEU A 29 7.47 -19.54 1.58
N ALA A 30 8.59 -19.21 2.21
CA ALA A 30 9.81 -20.04 2.18
C ALA A 30 9.61 -21.45 2.76
N ARG A 31 8.64 -21.58 3.67
CA ARG A 31 8.23 -22.84 4.31
C ARG A 31 7.27 -23.67 3.45
N ASP A 32 6.86 -23.21 2.27
CA ASP A 32 5.90 -23.92 1.41
C ASP A 32 6.62 -24.42 0.15
N SER A 33 6.86 -25.73 0.06
CA SER A 33 7.65 -26.33 -1.04
C SER A 33 6.92 -26.38 -2.37
N ASP A 34 5.59 -26.33 -2.35
CA ASP A 34 4.78 -26.74 -3.50
C ASP A 34 4.28 -25.53 -4.32
N SER A 35 4.54 -24.31 -3.85
CA SER A 35 4.17 -23.07 -4.54
C SER A 35 5.32 -22.50 -5.37
N TRP A 36 4.99 -21.90 -6.53
CA TRP A 36 5.97 -21.20 -7.37
C TRP A 36 6.73 -20.09 -6.60
N ALA A 37 6.02 -19.41 -5.70
CA ALA A 37 6.57 -18.35 -4.86
C ALA A 37 7.58 -18.92 -3.84
N GLY A 38 7.28 -20.06 -3.23
CA GLY A 38 8.22 -20.76 -2.36
C GLY A 38 9.48 -21.21 -3.10
N ALA A 39 9.33 -21.71 -4.32
CA ALA A 39 10.45 -22.07 -5.18
C ALA A 39 11.33 -20.86 -5.54
N PHE A 40 10.73 -19.69 -5.78
CA PHE A 40 11.47 -18.44 -6.03
C PHE A 40 12.22 -17.95 -4.79
N VAL A 41 11.53 -17.88 -3.64
CA VAL A 41 12.11 -17.38 -2.37
C VAL A 41 13.34 -18.21 -1.96
N ARG A 42 13.33 -19.53 -2.19
CA ARG A 42 14.46 -20.41 -1.87
C ARG A 42 15.69 -20.24 -2.78
N ARG A 43 15.53 -19.66 -3.98
CA ARG A 43 16.65 -19.44 -4.93
C ARG A 43 17.52 -18.25 -4.53
N VAL A 44 16.99 -17.34 -3.72
CA VAL A 44 17.69 -16.11 -3.32
C VAL A 44 18.08 -16.21 -1.86
N ASN A 45 19.27 -15.70 -1.51
CA ASN A 45 19.67 -15.60 -0.12
C ASN A 45 18.63 -14.77 0.67
N PRO A 46 18.08 -15.28 1.79
CA PRO A 46 17.07 -14.58 2.59
C PRO A 46 17.47 -13.15 2.97
N THR A 47 18.75 -12.93 3.32
CA THR A 47 19.25 -11.60 3.70
C THR A 47 19.20 -10.64 2.51
N THR A 48 19.62 -11.09 1.33
CA THR A 48 19.56 -10.29 0.10
C THR A 48 18.13 -9.98 -0.31
N LEU A 49 17.21 -10.93 -0.13
CA LEU A 49 15.79 -10.74 -0.43
C LEU A 49 15.19 -9.66 0.50
N MET A 50 15.46 -9.74 1.80
CA MET A 50 14.96 -8.76 2.77
C MET A 50 15.56 -7.37 2.55
N LEU A 51 16.87 -7.26 2.33
CA LEU A 51 17.51 -5.98 2.01
C LEU A 51 16.98 -5.39 0.71
N GLY A 52 16.87 -6.21 -0.34
CA GLY A 52 16.32 -5.80 -1.63
C GLY A 52 14.88 -5.31 -1.51
N LEU A 53 14.05 -6.04 -0.77
CA LEU A 53 12.67 -5.66 -0.48
C LEU A 53 12.61 -4.26 0.13
N VAL A 54 13.41 -4.01 1.18
CA VAL A 54 13.41 -2.71 1.87
C VAL A 54 13.93 -1.61 0.95
N VAL A 55 15.12 -1.78 0.37
CA VAL A 55 15.78 -0.75 -0.46
C VAL A 55 14.93 -0.35 -1.66
N VAL A 56 14.25 -1.30 -2.30
CA VAL A 56 13.41 -1.04 -3.47
C VAL A 56 12.03 -0.51 -3.07
N ALA A 57 11.45 -0.99 -1.99
CA ALA A 57 10.09 -0.58 -1.61
C ALA A 57 10.02 0.87 -1.12
N TYR A 58 11.06 1.41 -0.47
CA TYR A 58 11.08 2.83 -0.04
C TYR A 58 10.85 3.83 -1.19
N PRO A 59 11.68 3.86 -2.25
CA PRO A 59 11.48 4.80 -3.35
C PRO A 59 10.18 4.52 -4.12
N ILE A 60 9.81 3.25 -4.31
CA ILE A 60 8.56 2.90 -4.99
C ILE A 60 7.34 3.44 -4.25
N TRP A 61 7.21 3.16 -2.95
CA TRP A 61 6.04 3.60 -2.19
C TRP A 61 6.00 5.10 -1.98
N THR A 62 7.16 5.76 -1.89
CA THR A 62 7.23 7.23 -1.82
C THR A 62 6.72 7.87 -3.11
N LEU A 63 7.20 7.41 -4.27
CA LEU A 63 6.76 7.92 -5.57
C LEU A 63 5.28 7.60 -5.82
N PHE A 64 4.87 6.36 -5.53
CA PHE A 64 3.49 5.94 -5.67
C PHE A 64 2.55 6.75 -4.79
N GLY A 65 2.93 6.99 -3.53
CA GLY A 65 2.17 7.83 -2.63
C GLY A 65 2.07 9.28 -3.14
N GLY A 66 3.16 9.84 -3.66
CA GLY A 66 3.15 11.17 -4.29
C GLY A 66 2.17 11.25 -5.47
N MET A 67 2.14 10.22 -6.32
CA MET A 67 1.17 10.12 -7.42
C MET A 67 -0.27 10.03 -6.92
N LEU A 68 -0.54 9.24 -5.88
CA LEU A 68 -1.87 9.16 -5.25
C LEU A 68 -2.29 10.50 -4.65
N GLY A 69 -1.36 11.26 -4.07
CA GLY A 69 -1.64 12.63 -3.61
C GLY A 69 -2.07 13.56 -4.74
N LEU A 70 -1.44 13.47 -5.91
CA LEU A 70 -1.86 14.21 -7.09
C LEU A 70 -3.22 13.73 -7.61
N LEU A 71 -3.48 12.43 -7.59
CA LEU A 71 -4.76 11.86 -8.00
C LEU A 71 -5.89 12.32 -7.08
N TYR A 72 -5.65 12.37 -5.76
CA TYR A 72 -6.59 12.93 -4.79
C TYR A 72 -6.92 14.39 -5.10
N ARG A 73 -5.92 15.22 -5.43
CA ARG A 73 -6.13 16.61 -5.86
C ARG A 73 -7.04 16.72 -7.09
N LEU A 74 -6.83 15.87 -8.08
CA LEU A 74 -7.68 15.86 -9.28
C LEU A 74 -9.10 15.43 -8.94
N SER A 75 -9.25 14.43 -8.06
CA SER A 75 -10.56 13.98 -7.62
C SER A 75 -11.34 15.06 -6.88
N THR A 76 -10.71 15.86 -6.02
CA THR A 76 -11.38 16.95 -5.31
C THR A 76 -11.83 18.09 -6.22
N GLN A 77 -11.18 18.26 -7.38
CA GLN A 77 -11.59 19.23 -8.39
C GLN A 77 -12.78 18.75 -9.23
N VAL A 78 -12.83 17.47 -9.58
CA VAL A 78 -13.87 16.91 -10.46
C VAL A 78 -15.12 16.52 -9.67
N THR A 79 -14.95 15.86 -8.53
CA THR A 79 -16.05 15.36 -7.70
C THR A 79 -15.84 15.79 -6.25
N PRO A 80 -16.16 17.05 -5.90
CA PRO A 80 -16.10 17.51 -4.52
C PRO A 80 -17.18 16.81 -3.70
N GLY A 81 -16.81 16.25 -2.55
CA GLY A 81 -17.77 15.60 -1.65
C GLY A 81 -17.08 14.72 -0.62
N SER A 82 -17.25 15.07 0.66
CA SER A 82 -16.76 14.27 1.79
C SER A 82 -17.76 13.19 2.20
N GLY A 83 -17.28 12.15 2.86
CA GLY A 83 -18.15 11.07 3.36
C GLY A 83 -17.36 10.00 4.12
N LEU A 84 -18.00 9.31 5.07
CA LEU A 84 -17.37 8.28 5.93
C LEU A 84 -16.05 8.74 6.62
N GLY A 85 -15.95 10.03 6.94
CA GLY A 85 -14.74 10.62 7.52
C GLY A 85 -13.59 10.86 6.54
N SER A 86 -13.76 10.58 5.24
CA SER A 86 -12.78 10.91 4.21
C SER A 86 -13.05 12.28 3.58
N GLY A 87 -11.99 12.97 3.15
CA GLY A 87 -12.08 14.27 2.48
C GLY A 87 -12.63 14.20 1.05
N ASN A 88 -12.66 13.01 0.44
CA ASN A 88 -13.31 12.75 -0.85
C ASN A 88 -13.81 11.29 -0.91
N LEU A 89 -15.12 11.08 -0.82
CA LEU A 89 -15.68 9.73 -0.77
C LEU A 89 -15.46 8.95 -2.08
N ALA A 90 -15.61 9.61 -3.23
CA ALA A 90 -15.43 8.99 -4.53
C ALA A 90 -13.99 8.46 -4.72
N TYR A 91 -13.00 9.27 -4.34
CA TYR A 91 -11.59 8.86 -4.33
C TYR A 91 -11.36 7.65 -3.41
N THR A 92 -11.85 7.70 -2.16
CA THR A 92 -11.66 6.61 -1.20
C THR A 92 -12.29 5.30 -1.68
N LEU A 93 -13.49 5.35 -2.26
CA LEU A 93 -14.15 4.18 -2.84
C LEU A 93 -13.39 3.63 -4.04
N ALA A 94 -12.95 4.49 -4.97
CA ALA A 94 -12.15 4.07 -6.12
C ALA A 94 -10.84 3.40 -5.69
N LEU A 95 -10.17 3.97 -4.68
CA LEU A 95 -8.97 3.41 -4.10
C LEU A 95 -9.23 2.05 -3.43
N ALA A 96 -10.31 1.93 -2.67
CA ALA A 96 -10.69 0.67 -2.02
C ALA A 96 -11.02 -0.43 -3.04
N LEU A 97 -11.74 -0.09 -4.12
CA LEU A 97 -12.02 -1.01 -5.22
C LEU A 97 -10.73 -1.44 -5.94
N ALA A 98 -9.84 -0.50 -6.24
CA ALA A 98 -8.54 -0.83 -6.84
C ALA A 98 -7.70 -1.74 -5.94
N ALA A 99 -7.67 -1.45 -4.63
CA ALA A 99 -7.00 -2.29 -3.65
C ALA A 99 -7.60 -3.71 -3.61
N LEU A 100 -8.93 -3.84 -3.63
CA LEU A 100 -9.62 -5.14 -3.69
C LEU A 100 -9.31 -5.91 -4.98
N MET A 101 -9.30 -5.24 -6.12
CA MET A 101 -8.98 -5.86 -7.41
C MET A 101 -7.58 -6.46 -7.45
N VAL A 102 -6.63 -5.92 -6.68
CA VAL A 102 -5.27 -6.46 -6.56
C VAL A 102 -5.17 -7.47 -5.41
N ALA A 103 -5.74 -7.15 -4.26
CA ALA A 103 -5.64 -7.95 -3.04
C ALA A 103 -6.37 -9.29 -3.14
N VAL A 104 -7.54 -9.34 -3.79
CA VAL A 104 -8.34 -10.58 -3.91
C VAL A 104 -7.59 -11.63 -4.72
N PRO A 105 -7.13 -11.37 -5.97
CA PRO A 105 -6.32 -12.34 -6.70
C PRO A 105 -5.03 -12.71 -5.96
N ALA A 106 -4.36 -11.74 -5.35
CA ALA A 106 -3.14 -12.00 -4.57
C ALA A 106 -3.41 -12.92 -3.38
N ALA A 107 -4.51 -12.74 -2.64
CA ALA A 107 -4.90 -13.59 -1.52
C ALA A 107 -5.32 -14.99 -1.99
N VAL A 108 -5.98 -15.11 -3.14
CA VAL A 108 -6.37 -16.40 -3.73
C VAL A 108 -5.16 -17.19 -4.23
N LEU A 109 -4.17 -16.50 -4.82
CA LEU A 109 -2.94 -17.10 -5.31
C LEU A 109 -1.95 -17.42 -4.17
N LEU A 110 -1.88 -16.55 -3.16
CA LEU A 110 -0.97 -16.65 -2.02
C LEU A 110 -1.73 -16.99 -0.74
N ARG A 111 -2.58 -18.04 -0.78
CA ARG A 111 -3.53 -18.41 0.29
C ARG A 111 -2.87 -18.50 1.67
N ARG A 112 -1.63 -18.98 1.72
CA ARG A 112 -0.87 -19.13 2.97
C ARG A 112 -0.53 -17.81 3.66
N VAL A 113 -0.46 -16.73 2.90
CA VAL A 113 -0.19 -15.36 3.39
C VAL A 113 -1.36 -14.42 3.10
N ALA A 114 -2.55 -14.95 2.85
CA ALA A 114 -3.75 -14.17 2.57
C ALA A 114 -4.04 -13.15 3.68
N LEU A 115 -3.82 -13.51 4.95
CA LEU A 115 -3.95 -12.58 6.07
C LEU A 115 -3.01 -11.37 5.92
N GLY A 116 -1.75 -11.61 5.54
CA GLY A 116 -0.78 -10.54 5.30
C GLY A 116 -1.18 -9.64 4.15
N VAL A 117 -1.71 -10.22 3.06
CA VAL A 117 -2.26 -9.46 1.92
C VAL A 117 -3.42 -8.57 2.38
N VAL A 118 -4.35 -9.11 3.17
CA VAL A 118 -5.50 -8.36 3.71
C VAL A 118 -5.04 -7.22 4.62
N VAL A 119 -4.08 -7.47 5.51
CA VAL A 119 -3.53 -6.43 6.41
C VAL A 119 -2.88 -5.31 5.60
N ILE A 120 -2.07 -5.63 4.59
CA ILE A 120 -1.44 -4.63 3.71
C ILE A 120 -2.50 -3.86 2.93
N ALA A 121 -3.52 -4.52 2.38
CA ALA A 121 -4.60 -3.87 1.65
C ALA A 121 -5.42 -2.93 2.54
N MET A 122 -5.73 -3.35 3.77
CA MET A 122 -6.42 -2.50 4.75
C MET A 122 -5.57 -1.30 5.15
N ALA A 123 -4.28 -1.49 5.42
CA ALA A 123 -3.36 -0.40 5.71
C ALA A 123 -3.26 0.59 4.54
N PHE A 124 -3.21 0.08 3.31
CA PHE A 124 -3.19 0.89 2.10
C PHE A 124 -4.44 1.77 1.99
N VAL A 125 -5.62 1.16 2.12
CA VAL A 125 -6.90 1.86 2.03
C VAL A 125 -7.05 2.86 3.19
N GLY A 126 -6.68 2.49 4.42
CA GLY A 126 -6.69 3.38 5.57
C GLY A 126 -5.78 4.61 5.41
N ILE A 127 -4.53 4.38 5.01
CA ILE A 127 -3.52 5.43 4.87
C ILE A 127 -3.85 6.36 3.71
N TYR A 128 -4.09 5.83 2.52
CA TYR A 128 -4.33 6.70 1.37
C TYR A 128 -5.78 7.21 1.30
N GLY A 129 -6.74 6.47 1.84
CA GLY A 129 -8.15 6.83 1.83
C GLY A 129 -8.54 7.86 2.89
N TRP A 130 -7.89 7.86 4.06
CA TRP A 130 -8.21 8.77 5.17
C TRP A 130 -7.02 9.60 5.66
N LEU A 131 -5.87 8.96 5.91
CA LEU A 131 -4.71 9.69 6.43
C LEU A 131 -4.18 10.73 5.43
N LEU A 132 -4.10 10.40 4.13
CA LEU A 132 -3.66 11.35 3.11
C LEU A 132 -4.55 12.60 3.05
N PRO A 133 -5.90 12.49 2.93
CA PRO A 133 -6.78 13.65 3.04
C PRO A 133 -6.55 14.49 4.30
N PHE A 134 -6.36 13.83 5.44
CA PHE A 134 -6.08 14.51 6.71
C PHE A 134 -4.75 15.28 6.67
N LEU A 135 -3.68 14.68 6.16
CA LEU A 135 -2.37 15.33 6.02
C LEU A 135 -2.44 16.56 5.12
N VAL A 136 -3.22 16.49 4.03
CA VAL A 136 -3.45 17.65 3.16
C VAL A 136 -4.17 18.77 3.90
N GLN A 137 -5.25 18.47 4.63
CA GLN A 137 -6.00 19.47 5.39
C GLN A 137 -5.14 20.14 6.47
N VAL A 138 -4.25 19.39 7.13
CA VAL A 138 -3.32 19.96 8.12
C VAL A 138 -2.26 20.84 7.46
N ALA A 139 -1.77 20.47 6.28
CA ALA A 139 -0.73 21.22 5.58
C ALA A 139 -1.23 22.49 4.86
N GLU A 140 -2.55 22.61 4.65
CA GLU A 140 -3.18 23.81 4.07
C GLU A 140 -3.65 24.83 5.12
N ARG A 141 -3.59 24.49 6.40
CA ARG A 141 -3.83 25.42 7.52
C ARG A 141 -2.60 26.25 7.83
#